data_AF-A0A225WCN5-F1
#
_entry.id   AF-A0A225WCN5-F1
#
_cell.length_a   1.000
_cell.length_b   1.000
_cell.length_c   1.000
_cell.angle_alpha   90.00
_cell.angle_beta   90.00
_cell.angle_gamma   90.00
#
_symmetry.space_group_name_H-M   'P 1'
#
loop_
_entity.id
_entity.type
_entity.pdbx_description
1 polymer ?
#
loop_
_entity_poly.entity_id
_entity_poly.type
_entity_poly.pdbx_seq_one_letter_code
_entity_poly.pdbx_strand_id
1 'polypeptide(L)'
;ISDVIVRKFNIEHAFGRKILFYYGLVSQITIIAIFPTLIRNESYSAFVALVFLLTLSYGGGFGTIPCFLTDMFGAFNIGAMHGFILTAWSLGGVAGGLSFNAKYNSAIKNGDTPVDAYVDSIYKILIVVCVTGIFIFMVRTNPRDRFEKGYHYSLFGKRVISIPPREKAANKEDLLQSEA
;
A
#
# COMPACT_ATOMS: atom_id res chain seq x y z
N ILE A 1 -11.66 -16.62 2.99
CA ILE A 1 -10.62 -17.05 2.02
C ILE A 1 -9.25 -17.19 2.69
N SER A 2 -8.77 -16.19 3.45
CA SER A 2 -7.51 -16.31 4.22
C SER A 2 -7.51 -17.51 5.17
N ASP A 3 -8.59 -17.74 5.91
CA ASP A 3 -8.66 -18.82 6.90
C ASP A 3 -8.66 -20.22 6.28
N VAL A 4 -9.17 -20.34 5.05
CA VAL A 4 -9.14 -21.60 4.28
C VAL A 4 -7.73 -21.87 3.75
N ILE A 5 -7.02 -20.85 3.27
CA ILE A 5 -5.64 -20.96 2.80
C ILE A 5 -4.69 -21.29 3.96
N VAL A 6 -4.86 -20.62 5.10
CA VAL A 6 -4.04 -20.84 6.31
C VAL A 6 -4.23 -22.26 6.87
N ARG A 7 -5.48 -22.74 6.95
CA ARG A 7 -5.76 -24.12 7.41
C ARG A 7 -5.25 -25.20 6.47
N LYS A 8 -5.26 -24.95 5.15
CA LYS A 8 -4.87 -25.97 4.16
C LYS A 8 -3.35 -26.02 3.91
N PHE A 9 -2.64 -24.91 4.09
CA PHE A 9 -1.19 -24.82 3.83
C PHE A 9 -0.31 -24.67 5.09
N ASN A 10 -0.90 -24.60 6.29
CA ASN A 10 -0.18 -24.49 7.58
C ASN A 10 0.81 -23.31 7.63
N ILE A 11 0.37 -22.16 7.09
CA ILE A 11 1.16 -20.94 6.94
C ILE A 11 0.86 -20.00 8.13
N GLU A 12 1.89 -19.36 8.73
CA GLU A 12 1.69 -18.34 9.77
C GLU A 12 0.67 -17.27 9.32
N HIS A 13 -0.34 -16.96 10.14
CA HIS A 13 -1.42 -16.02 9.81
C HIS A 13 -0.91 -14.64 9.33
N ALA A 14 0.23 -14.18 9.85
CA ALA A 14 0.86 -12.93 9.42
C ALA A 14 1.41 -12.99 7.99
N PHE A 15 1.91 -14.15 7.55
CA PHE A 15 2.41 -14.35 6.18
C PHE A 15 1.26 -14.46 5.17
N GLY A 16 0.17 -15.15 5.54
CA GLY A 16 -1.03 -15.23 4.71
C GLY A 16 -1.66 -13.86 4.44
N ARG A 17 -1.68 -12.96 5.44
CA ARG A 17 -2.14 -11.57 5.27
C ARG A 17 -1.27 -10.77 4.30
N LYS A 18 0.05 -10.95 4.30
CA LYS A 18 0.94 -10.30 3.32
C LYS A 18 0.69 -10.76 1.90
N ILE A 19 0.56 -12.08 1.68
CA ILE A 19 0.31 -12.62 0.34
C ILE A 19 -0.97 -12.05 -0.26
N LEU A 20 -2.04 -11.96 0.54
CA LEU A 20 -3.31 -11.41 0.08
C LEU A 20 -3.20 -9.92 -0.27
N PHE A 21 -2.45 -9.14 0.51
CA PHE A 21 -2.21 -7.74 0.23
C PHE A 21 -1.40 -7.55 -1.07
N TYR A 22 -0.34 -8.35 -1.27
CA TYR A 22 0.44 -8.33 -2.50
C TYR A 22 -0.38 -8.76 -3.72
N TYR A 23 -1.17 -9.84 -3.59
CA TYR A 23 -2.05 -10.29 -4.66
C TYR A 23 -3.05 -9.18 -5.05
N GLY A 24 -3.66 -8.52 -4.07
CA GLY A 24 -4.59 -7.41 -4.31
C GLY A 24 -3.92 -6.21 -4.99
N LEU A 25 -2.67 -5.87 -4.65
CA LEU A 25 -1.93 -4.79 -5.30
C LEU A 25 -1.53 -5.15 -6.75
N VAL A 26 -1.00 -6.36 -6.95
CA VAL A 26 -0.60 -6.84 -8.28
C VAL A 26 -1.82 -6.96 -9.21
N SER A 27 -2.97 -7.43 -8.69
CA SER A 27 -4.20 -7.48 -9.48
C SER A 27 -4.65 -6.09 -9.91
N GLN A 28 -4.58 -5.08 -9.03
CA GLN A 28 -4.94 -3.69 -9.37
C GLN A 28 -4.01 -3.11 -10.44
N ILE A 29 -2.69 -3.28 -10.30
CA ILE A 29 -1.71 -2.83 -11.30
C ILE A 29 -2.00 -3.48 -12.67
N THR A 30 -2.25 -4.78 -12.69
CA THR A 30 -2.53 -5.53 -13.91
C THR A 30 -3.81 -5.04 -14.58
N ILE A 31 -4.89 -4.81 -13.81
CA ILE A 31 -6.15 -4.31 -14.35
C ILE A 31 -5.99 -2.89 -14.95
N ILE A 32 -5.30 -1.99 -14.24
CA ILE A 32 -5.05 -0.63 -14.73
C ILE A 32 -4.21 -0.64 -16.01
N ALA A 33 -3.22 -1.54 -16.12
CA ALA A 33 -2.42 -1.69 -17.33
C ALA A 33 -3.23 -2.20 -18.54
N ILE A 34 -4.31 -2.96 -18.31
CA ILE A 34 -5.17 -3.49 -19.37
C ILE A 34 -6.20 -2.45 -19.86
N PHE A 35 -6.60 -1.48 -19.03
CA PHE A 35 -7.64 -0.49 -19.37
C PHE A 35 -7.41 0.28 -20.68
N PRO A 36 -6.19 0.80 -20.99
CA PRO A 36 -5.93 1.49 -22.26
C PRO A 36 -6.30 0.67 -23.49
N THR A 37 -6.00 -0.63 -23.45
CA THR A 37 -6.27 -1.56 -24.55
C THR A 37 -7.77 -1.80 -24.72
N LEU A 38 -8.51 -1.93 -23.61
CA LEU A 38 -9.96 -2.10 -23.67
C LEU A 38 -10.71 -0.87 -24.18
N ILE A 39 -10.23 0.32 -23.81
CA ILE A 39 -10.79 1.59 -24.28
C ILE A 39 -10.61 1.71 -25.79
N ARG A 40 -9.42 1.36 -26.31
CA ARG A 40 -9.15 1.41 -27.76
C ARG A 40 -9.91 0.35 -28.57
N ASN A 41 -10.19 -0.80 -27.96
CA ASN A 41 -10.93 -1.89 -28.61
C ASN A 41 -12.46 -1.80 -28.41
N GLU A 42 -12.95 -0.74 -27.76
CA GLU A 42 -14.38 -0.48 -27.49
C GLU A 42 -15.15 -1.65 -26.84
N SER A 43 -14.46 -2.50 -26.07
CA SER A 43 -15.05 -3.69 -25.47
C SER A 43 -15.73 -3.37 -24.13
N TYR A 44 -17.00 -2.97 -24.18
CA TYR A 44 -17.76 -2.56 -23.00
C TYR A 44 -17.90 -3.66 -21.94
N SER A 45 -18.24 -4.89 -22.34
CA SER A 45 -18.46 -6.00 -21.38
C SER A 45 -17.19 -6.36 -20.61
N ALA A 46 -16.03 -6.38 -21.28
CA ALA A 46 -14.76 -6.64 -20.64
C ALA A 46 -14.36 -5.51 -19.69
N PHE A 47 -14.63 -4.25 -20.07
CA PHE A 47 -14.39 -3.09 -19.22
C PHE A 47 -15.17 -3.19 -17.91
N VAL A 48 -16.48 -3.46 -17.99
CA VAL A 48 -17.36 -3.60 -16.81
C VAL A 48 -16.87 -4.72 -15.89
N ALA A 49 -16.53 -5.89 -16.44
CA ALA A 49 -16.02 -7.01 -15.66
C ALA A 49 -14.73 -6.67 -14.90
N LEU A 50 -13.80 -5.96 -15.54
CA LEU A 50 -12.56 -5.53 -14.88
C LEU A 50 -12.81 -4.47 -13.81
N VAL A 51 -13.75 -3.55 -14.00
CA VAL A 51 -14.13 -2.56 -12.96
C VAL A 51 -14.70 -3.26 -11.74
N PHE A 52 -15.53 -4.28 -11.91
CA PHE A 52 -16.03 -5.09 -10.78
C PHE A 52 -14.89 -5.81 -10.07
N LEU A 53 -13.95 -6.41 -10.81
CA LEU A 53 -12.80 -7.11 -10.23
C LEU A 53 -11.87 -6.13 -9.48
N LEU A 54 -11.65 -4.95 -10.04
CA LEU A 54 -10.88 -3.87 -9.40
C LEU A 54 -11.55 -3.46 -8.08
N THR A 55 -12.85 -3.20 -8.11
CA THR A 55 -13.64 -2.79 -6.93
C THR A 55 -13.64 -3.87 -5.86
N LEU A 56 -13.73 -5.15 -6.25
CA LEU A 56 -13.63 -6.28 -5.33
C LEU A 56 -12.28 -6.31 -4.63
N SER A 57 -11.17 -6.19 -5.39
CA SER A 57 -9.82 -6.20 -4.83
C SER A 57 -9.57 -5.02 -3.88
N TYR A 58 -10.09 -3.86 -4.24
CA TYR A 58 -10.05 -2.65 -3.43
C TYR A 58 -10.84 -2.79 -2.12
N GLY A 59 -12.08 -3.30 -2.19
CA GLY A 59 -12.92 -3.55 -1.01
C GLY A 59 -12.31 -4.60 -0.07
N GLY A 60 -11.68 -5.64 -0.63
CA GLY A 60 -10.94 -6.64 0.12
C GLY A 60 -9.77 -6.04 0.91
N GLY A 61 -9.03 -5.10 0.30
CA GLY A 61 -7.96 -4.36 0.98
C GLY A 61 -8.50 -3.48 2.12
N PHE A 62 -9.55 -2.70 1.85
CA PHE A 62 -10.16 -1.81 2.84
C PHE A 62 -10.63 -2.53 4.10
N GLY A 63 -11.29 -3.69 3.94
CA GLY A 63 -11.77 -4.50 5.07
C GLY A 63 -10.66 -5.05 5.97
N THR A 64 -9.41 -5.13 5.49
CA THR A 64 -8.28 -5.62 6.29
C THR A 64 -7.58 -4.54 7.13
N ILE A 65 -7.80 -3.26 6.80
CA ILE A 65 -7.19 -2.11 7.50
C ILE A 65 -7.49 -2.13 9.01
N PRO A 66 -8.74 -2.24 9.49
CA PRO A 66 -9.01 -2.23 10.94
C PRO A 66 -8.38 -3.41 11.68
N CYS A 67 -8.29 -4.59 11.05
CA CYS A 67 -7.58 -5.73 11.61
C CYS A 67 -6.08 -5.43 11.78
N PHE A 68 -5.45 -4.82 10.77
CA PHE A 68 -4.05 -4.43 10.87
C PHE A 68 -3.80 -3.33 11.90
N LEU A 69 -4.70 -2.35 12.00
CA LEU A 69 -4.58 -1.30 13.02
C LEU A 69 -4.71 -1.87 14.43
N THR A 70 -5.62 -2.82 14.64
CA THR A 70 -5.74 -3.54 15.91
C THR A 70 -4.44 -4.26 16.27
N ASP A 71 -3.87 -5.01 15.31
CA ASP A 71 -2.60 -5.72 15.49
C ASP A 71 -1.43 -4.75 15.75
N MET A 72 -1.50 -3.52 15.22
CA MET A 72 -0.39 -2.57 15.28
C MET A 72 -0.41 -1.65 16.50
N PHE A 73 -1.56 -1.08 16.83
CA PHE A 73 -1.72 -0.01 17.82
C PHE A 73 -2.55 -0.43 19.04
N GLY A 74 -3.03 -1.68 19.06
CA GLY A 74 -3.92 -2.20 20.08
C GLY A 74 -5.36 -1.73 19.90
N ALA A 75 -6.29 -2.41 20.58
CA ALA A 75 -7.73 -2.22 20.37
C ALA A 75 -8.24 -0.82 20.74
N PHE A 76 -7.59 -0.15 21.71
CA PHE A 76 -8.04 1.13 22.24
C PHE A 76 -7.85 2.30 21.27
N ASN A 77 -6.89 2.22 20.34
CA ASN A 77 -6.53 3.33 19.44
C ASN A 77 -6.96 3.14 17.98
N ILE A 78 -7.72 2.09 17.66
CA ILE A 78 -8.11 1.76 16.27
C ILE A 78 -8.90 2.90 15.64
N GLY A 79 -9.88 3.45 16.36
CA GLY A 79 -10.78 4.49 15.84
C GLY A 79 -10.02 5.76 15.41
N ALA A 80 -9.13 6.25 16.29
CA ALA A 80 -8.31 7.42 16.00
C ALA A 80 -7.37 7.19 14.80
N MET A 81 -6.68 6.05 14.76
CA MET A 81 -5.75 5.72 13.65
C MET A 81 -6.49 5.51 12.33
N HIS A 82 -7.66 4.88 12.37
CA HIS A 82 -8.48 4.69 11.18
C HIS A 82 -8.99 6.05 10.65
N GLY A 83 -9.36 6.97 11.54
CA GLY A 83 -9.69 8.35 11.20
C GLY A 83 -8.56 9.06 10.44
N PHE A 84 -7.32 8.98 10.94
CA PHE A 84 -6.15 9.56 10.24
C PHE A 84 -5.96 8.99 8.83
N ILE A 85 -6.13 7.68 8.67
CA ILE A 85 -6.05 7.01 7.37
C ILE A 85 -7.14 7.54 6.43
N LEU A 86 -8.37 7.68 6.88
CA LEU A 86 -9.47 8.20 6.07
C LEU A 86 -9.29 9.68 5.69
N THR A 87 -8.69 10.49 6.57
CA THR A 87 -8.32 11.87 6.24
C THR A 87 -7.23 11.92 5.18
N ALA A 88 -6.17 11.13 5.35
CA ALA A 88 -5.09 11.03 4.36
C ALA A 88 -5.62 10.52 3.01
N TRP A 89 -6.53 9.55 3.03
CA TRP A 89 -7.22 9.06 1.85
C TRP A 89 -7.97 10.17 1.14
N SER A 90 -8.82 10.89 1.87
CA SER A 90 -9.64 11.97 1.32
C SER A 90 -8.77 13.04 0.67
N LEU A 91 -7.66 13.42 1.30
CA LEU A 91 -6.69 14.34 0.72
C LEU A 91 -6.10 13.81 -0.60
N GLY A 92 -5.71 12.54 -0.63
CA GLY A 92 -5.24 11.87 -1.85
C GLY A 92 -6.28 11.86 -2.96
N GLY A 93 -7.55 11.59 -2.63
CA GLY A 93 -8.67 11.60 -3.59
C GLY A 93 -8.92 12.98 -4.19
N VAL A 94 -8.93 14.03 -3.36
CA VAL A 94 -9.09 15.41 -3.83
C VAL A 94 -7.91 15.83 -4.69
N ALA A 95 -6.67 15.61 -4.24
CA ALA A 95 -5.47 15.97 -4.98
C ALA A 95 -5.36 15.22 -6.32
N GLY A 96 -5.67 13.92 -6.33
CA GLY A 96 -5.70 13.10 -7.52
C GLY A 96 -6.74 13.55 -8.53
N GLY A 97 -7.98 13.81 -8.08
CA GLY A 97 -9.07 14.29 -8.93
C GLY A 97 -8.81 15.66 -9.54
N LEU A 98 -8.29 16.61 -8.74
CA LEU A 98 -7.90 17.93 -9.24
C LEU A 98 -6.77 17.85 -10.26
N SER A 99 -5.75 17.03 -9.99
CA SER A 99 -4.62 16.82 -10.90
C SER A 99 -5.06 16.17 -12.21
N PHE A 100 -5.94 15.17 -12.14
CA PHE A 100 -6.53 14.52 -13.30
C PHE A 100 -7.32 15.50 -14.15
N ASN A 101 -8.26 16.23 -13.54
CA ASN A 101 -9.11 17.19 -14.25
C ASN A 101 -8.29 18.31 -14.89
N ALA A 102 -7.28 18.83 -14.20
CA ALA A 102 -6.40 19.87 -14.74
C ALA A 102 -5.65 19.37 -15.98
N LYS A 103 -5.11 18.15 -15.96
CA LYS A 103 -4.40 17.57 -17.10
C LYS A 103 -5.32 17.22 -18.25
N TYR A 104 -6.46 16.59 -17.96
CA TYR A 104 -7.48 16.25 -18.95
C TYR A 104 -7.98 17.49 -19.67
N ASN A 105 -8.41 18.53 -18.94
CA ASN A 105 -8.90 19.77 -19.54
C ASN A 105 -7.83 20.50 -20.35
N SER A 106 -6.56 20.42 -19.93
CA SER A 106 -5.44 20.99 -20.71
C SER A 106 -5.23 20.24 -22.03
N ALA A 107 -5.33 18.90 -22.03
CA ALA A 107 -5.20 18.10 -23.24
C ALA A 107 -6.32 18.41 -24.24
N ILE A 108 -7.57 18.49 -23.77
CA ILE A 108 -8.72 18.86 -24.62
C ILE A 108 -8.56 20.27 -25.20
N LYS A 109 -8.06 21.24 -24.42
CA LYS A 109 -7.79 22.61 -24.91
C LYS A 109 -6.69 22.66 -25.97
N ASN A 110 -5.74 21.73 -25.91
CA ASN A 110 -4.65 21.63 -26.88
C ASN A 110 -5.08 20.94 -28.19
N GLY A 111 -6.33 20.46 -28.27
CA GLY A 111 -6.90 19.82 -29.46
C GLY A 111 -6.79 18.29 -29.48
N ASP A 112 -6.37 17.66 -28.37
CA ASP A 112 -6.31 16.20 -28.29
C ASP A 112 -7.72 15.58 -28.31
N THR A 113 -7.83 14.38 -28.87
CA THR A 113 -9.09 13.63 -28.81
C THR A 113 -9.39 13.23 -27.37
N PRO A 114 -10.67 13.17 -26.95
CA PRO A 114 -11.04 12.75 -25.59
C PRO A 114 -10.49 11.36 -25.23
N VAL A 115 -10.44 10.45 -26.19
CA VAL A 115 -9.95 9.08 -26.00
C VAL A 115 -8.46 9.08 -25.69
N ASP A 116 -7.66 9.82 -26.47
CA ASP A 116 -6.21 9.87 -26.25
C ASP A 116 -5.85 10.60 -24.94
N ALA A 117 -6.58 11.66 -24.60
CA ALA A 117 -6.43 12.36 -23.31
C ALA A 117 -6.74 11.45 -22.11
N TYR A 118 -7.76 10.59 -22.22
CA TYR A 118 -8.10 9.59 -21.20
C TYR A 118 -7.02 8.51 -21.08
N VAL A 119 -6.57 7.96 -22.22
CA VAL A 119 -5.55 6.92 -22.25
C VAL A 119 -4.23 7.41 -21.64
N ASP A 120 -3.79 8.62 -21.99
CA ASP A 120 -2.61 9.25 -21.39
C ASP A 120 -2.75 9.45 -19.87
N SER A 121 -3.93 9.89 -19.43
CA SER A 121 -4.20 10.05 -18.00
C SER A 121 -4.16 8.73 -17.23
N ILE A 122 -4.66 7.63 -17.82
CA ILE A 122 -4.59 6.29 -17.24
C ILE A 122 -3.14 5.81 -17.13
N TYR A 123 -2.28 6.04 -18.13
CA TYR A 123 -0.87 5.71 -18.04
C TYR A 123 -0.16 6.46 -16.89
N LYS A 124 -0.50 7.72 -16.67
CA LYS A 124 0.03 8.50 -15.53
C LYS A 124 -0.41 7.91 -14.18
N ILE A 125 -1.68 7.49 -14.07
CA ILE A 125 -2.18 6.79 -12.87
C ILE A 125 -1.43 5.47 -12.67
N LEU A 126 -1.19 4.70 -13.74
CA LEU A 126 -0.42 3.45 -13.67
C LEU A 126 0.99 3.68 -13.10
N ILE A 127 1.70 4.73 -13.53
CA ILE A 127 3.02 5.08 -12.99
C ILE A 127 2.92 5.35 -11.49
N VAL A 128 1.95 6.16 -11.04
CA VAL A 128 1.75 6.47 -9.62
C VAL A 128 1.47 5.21 -8.80
N VAL A 129 0.62 4.31 -9.30
CA VAL A 129 0.28 3.05 -8.62
C VAL A 129 1.49 2.11 -8.56
N CYS A 130 2.28 1.99 -9.64
CA CYS A 130 3.50 1.20 -9.66
C CYS A 130 4.54 1.71 -8.66
N VAL A 131 4.77 3.03 -8.65
CA VAL A 131 5.66 3.68 -7.68
C VAL A 131 5.18 3.42 -6.25
N THR A 132 3.88 3.57 -5.99
CA THR A 132 3.28 3.27 -4.68
C THR A 132 3.47 1.80 -4.29
N GLY A 133 3.28 0.87 -5.23
CA GLY A 133 3.51 -0.55 -5.02
C GLY A 133 4.96 -0.86 -4.62
N ILE A 134 5.94 -0.20 -5.24
CA ILE A 134 7.36 -0.31 -4.90
C ILE A 134 7.62 0.24 -3.49
N PHE A 135 7.08 1.41 -3.14
CA PHE A 135 7.23 1.98 -1.80
C PHE A 135 6.62 1.09 -0.72
N ILE A 136 5.44 0.52 -0.98
CA ILE A 136 4.79 -0.43 -0.07
C ILE A 136 5.64 -1.68 0.15
N PHE A 137 6.32 -2.19 -0.88
CA PHE A 137 7.25 -3.31 -0.75
C PHE A 137 8.41 -2.99 0.22
N MET A 138 8.82 -1.72 0.28
CA MET A 138 9.84 -1.24 1.20
C MET A 138 9.35 -1.11 2.66
N VAL A 139 8.02 -1.09 2.89
CA VAL A 139 7.45 -0.96 4.24
C VAL A 139 7.58 -2.28 5.01
N ARG A 140 8.27 -2.18 6.17
CA ARG A 140 8.54 -3.30 7.08
C ARG A 140 7.26 -3.81 7.73
N THR A 141 6.78 -4.95 7.25
CA THR A 141 5.53 -5.60 7.73
C THR A 141 5.79 -6.88 8.55
N ASN A 142 7.03 -7.18 8.93
CA ASN A 142 7.36 -8.40 9.69
C ASN A 142 7.22 -8.15 11.22
N PRO A 143 6.39 -8.92 11.95
CA PRO A 143 6.22 -8.77 13.39
C PRO A 143 7.50 -9.04 14.20
N ARG A 144 8.32 -10.02 13.80
CA ARG A 144 9.54 -10.42 14.54
C ARG A 144 10.58 -9.30 14.56
N ASP A 145 10.73 -8.64 13.43
CA ASP A 145 11.59 -7.48 13.24
C ASP A 145 11.13 -6.26 14.09
N ARG A 146 9.84 -6.13 14.36
CA ARG A 146 9.26 -4.95 15.02
C ARG A 146 9.65 -4.84 16.50
N PHE A 147 9.86 -5.97 17.18
CA PHE A 147 10.09 -6.01 18.63
C PHE A 147 11.57 -6.18 19.01
N GLU A 148 12.48 -6.28 18.04
CA GLU A 148 13.93 -6.29 18.31
C GLU A 148 14.46 -4.85 18.54
N LYS A 149 15.31 -4.65 19.56
CA LYS A 149 16.00 -3.38 19.79
C LYS A 149 16.93 -3.08 18.59
N GLY A 150 16.70 -1.97 17.88
CA GLY A 150 17.42 -1.57 16.66
C GLY A 150 16.55 -1.56 15.39
N TYR A 151 17.09 -1.12 14.26
CA TYR A 151 16.36 -1.13 12.98
C TYR A 151 16.82 -2.34 12.14
N HIS A 152 16.02 -3.40 12.10
CA HIS A 152 16.37 -4.69 11.47
C HIS A 152 15.43 -5.10 10.32
N TYR A 153 15.56 -4.58 9.11
CA TYR A 153 14.69 -4.99 8.00
C TYR A 153 15.02 -6.40 7.50
N SER A 154 14.08 -7.34 7.59
CA SER A 154 14.18 -8.69 7.03
C SER A 154 13.25 -8.88 5.84
N LEU A 155 13.82 -9.33 4.72
CA LEU A 155 13.11 -9.69 3.50
C LEU A 155 13.12 -11.22 3.37
N PHE A 156 11.95 -11.86 3.15
CA PHE A 156 11.83 -13.32 2.99
C PHE A 156 12.51 -14.15 4.11
N GLY A 157 12.46 -13.67 5.36
CA GLY A 157 13.06 -14.37 6.51
C GLY A 157 14.59 -14.26 6.60
N LYS A 158 15.25 -13.53 5.69
CA LYS A 158 16.66 -13.14 5.80
C LYS A 158 16.76 -11.66 6.18
N ARG A 159 17.56 -11.34 7.21
CA ARG A 159 17.87 -9.95 7.58
C ARG A 159 18.66 -9.29 6.45
N VAL A 160 18.16 -8.18 5.92
CA VAL A 160 18.78 -7.39 4.84
C VAL A 160 19.42 -6.12 5.38
N ILE A 161 18.80 -5.48 6.37
CA ILE A 161 19.34 -4.25 6.99
C ILE A 161 19.33 -4.48 8.50
N SER A 162 20.47 -4.29 9.15
CA SER A 162 20.59 -4.34 10.61
C SER A 162 21.37 -3.12 11.06
N ILE A 163 20.66 -2.14 11.61
CA ILE A 163 21.25 -0.97 12.23
C ILE A 163 21.19 -1.19 13.74
N PRO A 164 22.32 -1.46 14.40
CA PRO A 164 22.34 -1.58 15.84
C PRO A 164 21.93 -0.23 16.47
N PRO A 165 21.19 -0.24 17.60
CA PRO A 165 20.86 0.99 18.29
C PRO A 165 22.15 1.71 18.67
N ARG A 166 22.25 3.00 18.31
CA ARG A 166 23.38 3.84 18.73
C ARG A 166 23.39 3.87 20.25
N GLU A 167 24.45 3.32 20.84
CA GLU A 167 24.67 3.30 22.28
C GLU A 167 24.62 4.77 22.75
N LYS A 168 23.49 5.16 23.38
CA LYS A 168 23.45 6.43 24.09
C LYS A 168 24.50 6.31 25.17
N ALA A 169 25.42 7.27 25.20
CA ALA A 169 26.45 7.48 26.21
C ALA A 169 25.86 7.71 27.61
N ALA A 170 25.10 6.75 28.12
CA ALA A 170 24.49 6.74 29.45
C ALA A 170 25.48 6.26 30.52
N ASN A 171 26.66 5.78 30.13
CA ASN A 171 27.68 5.32 31.06
C ASN A 171 28.63 6.43 31.54
N LYS A 172 28.29 7.72 31.32
CA LYS A 172 29.09 8.85 31.81
C LYS A 172 28.53 9.52 33.07
N GLU A 173 27.26 9.27 33.41
CA GLU A 173 26.66 9.73 34.67
C GLU A 173 26.90 8.73 35.82
N ASP A 174 26.91 7.42 35.54
CA ASP A 174 27.20 6.38 36.55
C ASP A 174 28.68 6.37 37.00
N LEU A 175 29.62 6.73 36.11
CA LEU A 175 31.05 6.78 36.46
C LEU A 175 31.42 7.98 37.35
N LEU A 176 30.63 9.05 37.36
CA LEU A 176 30.88 10.21 38.22
C LEU A 176 30.20 10.11 39.59
N GLN A 177 29.31 9.13 39.79
CA GLN A 177 28.72 8.83 41.11
C GLN A 177 29.50 7.77 41.88
N SER A 178 30.46 7.08 41.25
CA SER A 178 31.40 6.17 41.93
C SER A 178 32.70 6.84 42.39
N GLU A 179 32.94 8.09 42.01
CA GLU A 179 34.16 8.87 42.35
C GLU A 179 33.89 10.07 43.28
N ALA A 180 32.67 10.23 43.82
CA ALA A 180 32.30 11.27 44.79
C ALA A 180 31.86 10.65 46.12
#